data_AF-A0A4V5PA04-F1
#
_entry.id   AF-A0A4V5PA04-F1
#
_cell.length_a   1.000
_cell.length_b   1.000
_cell.length_c   1.000
_cell.angle_alpha   90.00
_cell.angle_beta   90.00
_cell.angle_gamma   90.00
#
_symmetry.space_group_name_H-M   'P 1'
#
loop_
_entity.id
_entity.type
_entity.pdbx_description
1 polymer ?
#
loop_
_entity_poly.entity_id
_entity_poly.type
_entity_poly.pdbx_seq_one_letter_code
_entity_poly.pdbx_strand_id
1 'polypeptide(L)'
;TCPFHTIATELEHIISSDIPEQSLSRNIKHTEREENMNPDRFANWTNRATNDTFATEKIKRSEWQELTTPGFAAFAVRRSETNELMVQRLTYRRRLSYNTASNKTRLSRTPGNRIVYLYTKKVGKAPKSACGVCPGRLRGVRAVRPKVLMRLSKTKKHVSRAYGGSMCAKCVRDRIKRAFLIEEQKIVVKVLKAQAQSQKAK
;
A
#
# COMPACT_ATOMS: atom_id res chain seq x y z
N THR A 1 6.51 62.78 -0.89
CA THR A 1 6.55 63.48 0.41
C THR A 1 6.23 62.49 1.51
N CYS A 2 7.28 61.97 2.17
CA CYS A 2 7.20 61.59 3.59
C CYS A 2 6.86 62.86 4.41
N PRO A 3 6.39 62.82 5.67
CA PRO A 3 6.56 61.74 6.66
C PRO A 3 5.32 61.44 7.54
N PHE A 4 5.23 60.23 8.09
CA PHE A 4 4.91 59.96 9.52
C PHE A 4 5.00 58.44 9.71
N HIS A 5 6.25 58.00 9.79
CA HIS A 5 6.68 56.68 10.19
C HIS A 5 7.10 56.81 11.67
N THR A 6 6.35 56.22 12.60
CA THR A 6 6.85 55.44 13.75
C THR A 6 5.70 55.18 14.73
N ILE A 7 5.69 53.95 15.27
CA ILE A 7 4.68 53.34 16.16
C ILE A 7 3.56 52.61 15.42
N ALA A 8 3.92 51.57 14.65
CA ALA A 8 3.10 50.37 14.41
C ALA A 8 3.89 49.34 13.57
N THR A 9 5.13 49.00 13.97
CA THR A 9 5.89 47.91 13.35
C THR A 9 6.84 47.29 14.36
N GLU A 10 6.29 46.64 15.39
CA GLU A 10 6.93 45.50 16.06
C GLU A 10 5.78 44.65 16.59
N LEU A 11 5.35 43.66 15.80
CA LEU A 11 4.74 42.40 16.25
C LEU A 11 4.17 41.52 15.12
N GLU A 12 4.51 41.74 13.84
CA GLU A 12 4.19 40.74 12.80
C GLU A 12 5.31 40.55 11.79
N HIS A 13 6.38 39.87 12.23
CA HIS A 13 7.07 38.83 11.46
C HIS A 13 8.26 38.29 12.27
N ILE A 14 8.17 37.02 12.68
CA ILE A 14 9.21 35.96 12.70
C ILE A 14 8.81 34.93 13.79
N ILE A 15 8.93 33.64 13.43
CA ILE A 15 8.47 32.40 14.10
C ILE A 15 7.04 32.04 13.68
N SER A 16 6.81 31.36 12.55
CA SER A 16 7.20 29.97 12.21
C SER A 16 6.50 28.92 13.07
N SER A 17 5.91 27.94 12.38
CA SER A 17 5.37 26.65 12.83
C SER A 17 3.85 26.52 13.08
N ASP A 18 3.16 26.33 11.96
CA ASP A 18 1.93 25.55 11.84
C ASP A 18 2.05 24.16 12.50
N ILE A 19 1.13 23.83 13.41
CA ILE A 19 0.84 22.45 13.83
C ILE A 19 -0.55 22.10 13.27
N PRO A 20 -0.69 21.15 12.34
CA PRO A 20 -2.00 20.75 11.85
C PRO A 20 -2.65 19.72 12.78
N GLU A 21 -3.87 20.03 13.22
CA GLU A 21 -4.82 19.08 13.80
C GLU A 21 -5.09 17.92 12.81
N GLN A 22 -4.40 16.79 13.00
CA GLN A 22 -4.74 15.51 12.38
C GLN A 22 -4.64 14.39 13.41
N SER A 23 -5.55 14.38 14.39
CA SER A 23 -5.71 13.25 15.30
C SER A 23 -7.15 12.80 15.55
N LEU A 24 -8.17 13.42 14.94
CA LEU A 24 -9.58 13.06 15.21
C LEU A 24 -10.37 12.43 14.06
N SER A 25 -9.78 12.18 12.88
CA SER A 25 -10.51 11.57 11.74
C SER A 25 -10.17 10.11 11.41
N ARG A 26 -9.35 9.42 12.23
CA ARG A 26 -9.06 7.98 12.05
C ARG A 26 -10.02 7.04 12.77
N ASN A 27 -10.73 7.50 13.80
CA ASN A 27 -11.60 6.63 14.59
C ASN A 27 -13.02 6.46 14.02
N ILE A 28 -13.44 7.27 13.04
CA ILE A 28 -14.78 7.16 12.43
C ILE A 28 -14.81 6.12 11.29
N LYS A 29 -13.68 5.80 10.67
CA LYS A 29 -13.65 4.85 9.52
C LYS A 29 -13.58 3.37 9.90
N HIS A 30 -13.41 3.07 11.18
CA HIS A 30 -13.45 1.69 11.65
C HIS A 30 -14.88 1.21 11.95
N THR A 31 -15.77 2.10 12.36
CA THR A 31 -17.16 1.77 12.70
C THR A 31 -18.04 1.59 11.45
N GLU A 32 -17.81 2.33 10.36
CA GLU A 32 -18.62 2.21 9.13
C GLU A 32 -18.38 0.93 8.30
N ARG A 33 -17.34 0.14 8.65
CA ARG A 33 -17.04 -1.11 7.93
C ARG A 33 -17.83 -2.31 8.45
N GLU A 34 -18.42 -2.20 9.63
CA GLU A 34 -19.24 -3.26 10.23
C GLU A 34 -20.69 -3.21 9.73
N GLU A 35 -21.19 -2.04 9.32
CA GLU A 35 -22.60 -1.87 8.93
C GLU A 35 -22.96 -2.37 7.52
N ASN A 36 -21.98 -2.82 6.71
CA ASN A 36 -22.19 -3.20 5.31
C ASN A 36 -21.77 -4.65 4.99
N MET A 37 -21.84 -5.55 5.97
CA MET A 37 -21.59 -6.97 5.76
C MET A 37 -22.92 -7.73 5.56
N ASN A 38 -23.04 -8.44 4.44
CA ASN A 38 -24.18 -9.30 4.14
C ASN A 38 -24.37 -10.35 5.28
N PRO A 39 -25.58 -10.49 5.86
CA PRO A 39 -25.84 -11.34 7.04
C PRO A 39 -25.40 -12.80 6.88
N ASP A 40 -25.47 -13.36 5.67
CA ASP A 40 -25.05 -14.75 5.41
C ASP A 40 -23.52 -14.94 5.51
N ARG A 41 -22.75 -13.86 5.36
CA ARG A 41 -21.30 -13.88 5.46
C ARG A 41 -20.81 -13.72 6.90
N PHE A 42 -21.62 -13.10 7.75
CA PHE A 42 -21.35 -12.95 9.18
C PHE A 42 -21.56 -14.28 9.92
N ALA A 43 -22.66 -14.99 9.62
CA ALA A 43 -22.96 -16.30 10.18
C ALA A 43 -21.91 -17.38 9.81
N ASN A 44 -21.35 -17.33 8.60
CA ASN A 44 -20.31 -18.26 8.17
C ASN A 44 -18.91 -17.96 8.78
N TRP A 45 -18.70 -16.75 9.30
CA TRP A 45 -17.46 -16.38 9.99
C TRP A 45 -17.49 -16.78 11.47
N THR A 46 -18.62 -16.56 12.15
CA THR A 46 -18.81 -16.95 13.56
C THR A 46 -18.78 -18.48 13.73
N ASN A 47 -19.41 -19.24 12.83
CA ASN A 47 -19.39 -20.71 12.86
C ASN A 47 -18.01 -21.34 12.54
N ARG A 48 -17.10 -20.60 11.91
CA ARG A 48 -15.73 -21.05 11.66
C ARG A 48 -14.83 -20.84 12.88
N ALA A 49 -15.07 -19.76 13.63
CA ALA A 49 -14.31 -19.44 14.85
C ALA A 49 -14.67 -20.34 16.05
N THR A 50 -15.90 -20.88 16.11
CA THR A 50 -16.33 -21.79 17.18
C THR A 50 -15.87 -23.24 16.98
N ASN A 51 -15.63 -23.68 15.74
CA ASN A 51 -15.20 -25.05 15.47
C ASN A 51 -13.67 -25.25 15.60
N ASP A 52 -12.88 -24.18 15.49
CA ASP A 52 -11.42 -24.24 15.70
C ASP A 52 -11.02 -24.20 17.19
N THR A 53 -11.93 -23.84 18.09
CA THR A 53 -11.69 -23.79 19.54
C THR A 53 -12.08 -25.08 20.27
N PHE A 54 -12.97 -25.92 19.71
CA PHE A 54 -13.35 -27.21 20.32
C PHE A 54 -12.50 -28.41 19.89
N ALA A 55 -11.63 -28.27 18.88
CA ALA A 55 -10.81 -29.38 18.36
C ALA A 55 -9.43 -29.53 19.03
N THR A 56 -9.07 -28.66 19.99
CA THR A 56 -7.79 -28.79 20.73
C THR A 56 -7.95 -29.03 22.24
N GLU A 57 -9.19 -29.13 22.75
CA GLU A 57 -9.47 -29.39 24.17
C GLU A 57 -9.87 -30.84 24.51
N LYS A 58 -9.76 -31.77 23.55
CA LYS A 58 -10.12 -33.20 23.74
C LYS A 58 -8.96 -34.19 23.65
N ILE A 59 -7.75 -33.81 24.03
CA ILE A 59 -6.59 -34.73 24.21
C ILE A 59 -5.96 -34.64 25.62
N LYS A 60 -6.55 -33.91 26.56
CA LYS A 60 -6.05 -33.88 27.95
C LYS A 60 -7.15 -34.02 28.99
N ARG A 61 -7.91 -35.12 28.97
CA ARG A 61 -8.75 -35.49 30.11
C ARG A 61 -9.22 -36.95 30.09
N SER A 62 -8.32 -37.92 30.28
CA SER A 62 -8.62 -39.23 30.91
C SER A 62 -7.45 -40.20 30.76
N GLU A 63 -6.42 -40.04 31.57
CA GLU A 63 -5.57 -41.14 32.04
C GLU A 63 -4.49 -40.51 32.90
N TRP A 64 -4.68 -40.53 34.21
CA TRP A 64 -3.67 -40.55 35.26
C TRP A 64 -4.47 -40.66 36.56
N GLN A 65 -5.07 -41.83 36.78
CA GLN A 65 -5.45 -42.29 38.11
C GLN A 65 -4.17 -42.84 38.75
N GLU A 66 -3.66 -42.06 39.71
CA GLU A 66 -3.07 -42.47 40.98
C GLU A 66 -2.47 -43.89 41.07
N LEU A 67 -1.13 -43.94 41.13
CA LEU A 67 -0.44 -44.84 42.06
C LEU A 67 0.61 -44.03 42.82
N THR A 68 0.29 -43.77 44.07
CA THR A 68 1.14 -43.22 45.11
C THR A 68 2.17 -44.27 45.56
N THR A 69 3.43 -44.06 45.22
CA THR A 69 4.57 -44.64 45.95
C THR A 69 5.31 -43.53 46.69
N PRO A 70 5.41 -43.56 48.04
CA PRO A 70 6.11 -42.53 48.78
C PRO A 70 7.59 -42.87 48.80
N GLY A 71 8.40 -42.16 48.02
CA GLY A 71 9.84 -42.34 48.13
C GLY A 71 10.67 -41.76 46.99
N PHE A 72 10.45 -40.52 46.58
CA PHE A 72 11.50 -39.73 45.91
C PHE A 72 11.17 -38.23 46.07
N ALA A 73 11.19 -37.77 47.32
CA ALA A 73 11.36 -36.36 47.61
C ALA A 73 12.79 -35.95 47.21
N ALA A 74 12.99 -35.59 45.95
CA ALA A 74 14.06 -34.70 45.46
C ALA A 74 14.20 -34.86 43.95
N PHE A 75 13.46 -34.07 43.16
CA PHE A 75 14.04 -33.46 41.94
C PHE A 75 13.22 -32.26 41.46
N ALA A 76 12.87 -31.38 42.38
CA ALA A 76 12.33 -30.06 42.04
C ALA A 76 13.45 -29.03 41.91
N VAL A 77 14.50 -29.30 41.13
CA VAL A 77 15.47 -28.27 40.68
C VAL A 77 16.05 -28.69 39.33
N ARG A 78 15.53 -28.13 38.23
CA ARG A 78 16.30 -27.50 37.12
C ARG A 78 15.35 -27.09 35.99
N ARG A 79 14.52 -26.07 36.23
CA ARG A 79 14.00 -25.23 35.15
C ARG A 79 14.93 -24.04 35.00
N SER A 80 16.06 -24.20 34.30
CA SER A 80 16.87 -23.08 33.78
C SER A 80 18.09 -23.61 33.02
N GLU A 81 17.86 -24.22 31.85
CA GLU A 81 18.87 -24.13 30.80
C GLU A 81 18.18 -23.38 29.66
N THR A 82 18.06 -22.06 29.85
CA THR A 82 17.96 -21.15 28.72
C THR A 82 19.16 -21.45 27.86
N ASN A 83 18.94 -22.24 26.81
CA ASN A 83 19.89 -22.47 25.74
C ASN A 83 20.15 -21.09 25.13
N GLU A 84 21.08 -20.34 25.73
CA GLU A 84 21.61 -19.09 25.20
C GLU A 84 22.41 -19.44 23.95
N LEU A 85 21.69 -19.84 22.89
CA LEU A 85 22.25 -20.02 21.58
C LEU A 85 22.87 -18.68 21.19
N MET A 86 24.20 -18.63 21.23
CA MET A 86 25.01 -17.45 20.95
C MET A 86 24.52 -16.83 19.63
N VAL A 87 23.73 -15.77 19.71
CA VAL A 87 23.08 -15.17 18.54
C VAL A 87 24.15 -14.48 17.70
N GLN A 88 24.30 -14.90 16.45
CA GLN A 88 25.28 -14.33 15.53
C GLN A 88 24.96 -12.85 15.24
N ARG A 89 25.85 -11.96 15.68
CA ARG A 89 25.81 -10.52 15.34
C ARG A 89 26.36 -10.29 13.93
N LEU A 90 25.85 -9.25 13.26
CA LEU A 90 26.27 -8.90 11.90
C LEU A 90 26.87 -7.50 11.84
N THR A 91 27.76 -7.30 10.87
CA THR A 91 28.36 -6.02 10.54
C THR A 91 28.02 -5.62 9.11
N TYR A 92 27.85 -4.31 8.87
CA TYR A 92 27.70 -3.81 7.50
C TYR A 92 28.97 -4.08 6.68
N ARG A 93 28.78 -4.36 5.38
CA ARG A 93 29.88 -4.67 4.45
C ARG A 93 30.36 -3.46 3.65
N ARG A 94 29.68 -2.32 3.78
CA ARG A 94 30.04 -1.02 3.17
C ARG A 94 30.54 -0.09 4.27
N ARG A 95 31.27 0.96 3.85
CA ARG A 95 31.73 2.03 4.75
C ARG A 95 30.59 2.83 5.40
N LEU A 96 29.40 2.85 4.79
CA LEU A 96 28.24 3.57 5.33
C LEU A 96 27.65 2.81 6.54
N SER A 97 27.78 3.42 7.71
CA SER A 97 27.30 2.89 9.01
C SER A 97 25.83 3.22 9.31
N TYR A 98 25.28 4.29 8.73
CA TYR A 98 23.94 4.77 9.05
C TYR A 98 22.81 4.00 8.34
N ASN A 99 21.63 3.94 8.98
CA ASN A 99 20.42 3.28 8.48
C ASN A 99 19.62 4.17 7.51
N THR A 100 20.26 4.59 6.41
CA THR A 100 19.61 5.45 5.40
C THR A 100 18.74 4.65 4.43
N ALA A 101 17.90 5.34 3.65
CA ALA A 101 17.06 4.72 2.61
C ALA A 101 17.86 4.02 1.48
N SER A 102 19.15 4.31 1.32
CA SER A 102 20.03 3.65 0.34
C SER A 102 20.80 2.46 0.93
N ASN A 103 20.84 2.33 2.26
CA ASN A 103 21.62 1.31 2.99
C ASN A 103 20.77 0.16 3.55
N LYS A 104 19.57 -0.06 3.01
CA LYS A 104 18.71 -1.16 3.44
C LYS A 104 19.33 -2.52 3.07
N THR A 105 19.28 -3.46 4.01
CA THR A 105 19.84 -4.81 3.90
C THR A 105 18.77 -5.86 4.13
N ARG A 106 19.02 -7.08 3.65
CA ARG A 106 18.29 -8.30 4.01
C ARG A 106 19.26 -9.34 4.53
N LEU A 107 18.82 -10.17 5.46
CA LEU A 107 19.58 -11.32 5.93
C LEU A 107 19.48 -12.45 4.91
N SER A 108 20.59 -13.16 4.70
CA SER A 108 20.64 -14.35 3.88
C SER A 108 21.56 -15.36 4.54
N ARG A 109 21.09 -16.61 4.68
CA ARG A 109 21.97 -17.74 4.99
C ARG A 109 22.73 -18.11 3.74
N THR A 110 24.04 -18.23 3.86
CA THR A 110 24.92 -18.69 2.78
C THR A 110 25.08 -20.21 2.85
N PRO A 111 25.51 -20.87 1.76
CA PRO A 111 25.80 -22.31 1.77
C PRO A 111 26.81 -22.74 2.86
N GLY A 112 27.77 -21.87 3.19
CA GLY A 112 28.72 -22.09 4.31
C GLY A 112 28.13 -21.87 5.70
N ASN A 113 26.80 -21.93 5.85
CA ASN A 113 26.06 -21.76 7.10
C ASN A 113 26.36 -20.46 7.88
N ARG A 114 26.59 -19.34 7.17
CA ARG A 114 26.80 -18.02 7.78
C ARG A 114 25.63 -17.09 7.45
N ILE A 115 25.19 -16.30 8.41
CA ILE A 115 24.21 -15.24 8.16
C ILE A 115 24.96 -13.98 7.69
N VAL A 116 24.60 -13.46 6.52
CA VAL A 116 25.27 -12.30 5.91
C VAL A 116 24.25 -11.26 5.44
N TYR A 117 24.62 -9.97 5.50
CA TYR A 117 23.86 -8.91 4.86
C TYR A 117 24.04 -8.88 3.34
N LEU A 118 22.90 -8.87 2.63
CA LEU A 118 22.82 -8.50 1.23
C LEU A 118 22.10 -7.16 1.08
N TYR A 119 22.70 -6.24 0.32
CA TYR A 119 22.11 -4.92 0.07
C TYR A 119 20.95 -5.02 -0.91
N THR A 120 19.78 -4.57 -0.48
CA THR A 120 18.59 -4.54 -1.33
C THR A 120 18.62 -3.32 -2.24
N LYS A 121 17.99 -3.44 -3.41
CA LYS A 121 17.78 -2.30 -4.30
C LYS A 121 16.45 -1.65 -3.95
N LYS A 122 16.36 -0.32 -4.13
CA LYS A 122 15.09 0.41 -3.98
C LYS A 122 14.02 -0.18 -4.90
N VAL A 123 12.82 -0.37 -4.35
CA VAL A 123 11.67 -0.90 -5.09
C VAL A 123 11.27 0.06 -6.22
N GLY A 124 10.97 -0.52 -7.38
CA GLY A 124 10.43 0.21 -8.52
C GLY A 124 8.95 0.54 -8.32
N LYS A 125 8.45 1.50 -9.10
CA LYS A 125 7.04 1.88 -9.11
C LYS A 125 6.52 1.75 -10.53
N ALA A 126 5.41 1.04 -10.73
CA ALA A 126 4.70 1.05 -12.01
C ALA A 126 4.20 2.47 -12.33
N PRO A 127 4.04 2.82 -13.63
CA PRO A 127 3.56 4.14 -14.03
C PRO A 127 2.14 4.39 -13.53
N LYS A 128 1.89 5.65 -13.15
CA LYS A 128 0.54 6.17 -12.94
C LYS A 128 -0.10 6.45 -14.30
N SER A 129 -1.42 6.44 -14.37
CA SER A 129 -2.11 6.85 -15.58
C SER A 129 -1.97 8.35 -15.83
N ALA A 130 -1.72 8.73 -17.08
CA ALA A 130 -1.62 10.12 -17.54
C ALA A 130 -2.94 10.91 -17.48
N CYS A 131 -4.05 10.28 -17.10
CA CYS A 131 -5.34 10.96 -16.99
C CYS A 131 -5.44 11.94 -15.80
N GLY A 132 -4.53 11.87 -14.83
CA GLY A 132 -4.54 12.73 -13.63
C GLY A 132 -5.63 12.42 -12.60
N VAL A 133 -6.75 11.81 -13.03
CA VAL A 133 -7.92 11.52 -12.18
C VAL A 133 -7.80 10.17 -11.46
N CYS A 134 -7.27 9.14 -12.13
CA CYS A 134 -7.21 7.80 -11.53
C CYS A 134 -6.01 7.66 -10.59
N PRO A 135 -6.21 7.27 -9.31
CA PRO A 135 -5.10 7.05 -8.37
C PRO A 135 -4.35 5.73 -8.63
N GLY A 136 -4.98 4.83 -9.39
CA GLY A 136 -4.46 3.49 -9.69
C GLY A 136 -3.23 3.50 -10.59
N ARG A 137 -2.42 2.43 -10.48
CA ARG A 137 -1.26 2.21 -11.34
C ARG A 137 -1.62 1.33 -12.54
N LEU A 138 -0.89 1.51 -13.63
CA LEU A 138 -1.16 0.76 -14.85
C LEU A 138 -0.78 -0.72 -14.69
N ARG A 139 -1.72 -1.58 -15.07
CA ARG A 139 -1.54 -3.03 -15.13
C ARG A 139 -0.75 -3.42 -16.38
N GLY A 140 -0.02 -4.52 -16.31
CA GLY A 140 0.78 -5.05 -17.43
C GLY A 140 2.17 -4.42 -17.59
N VAL A 141 2.46 -3.28 -16.95
CA VAL A 141 3.79 -2.66 -16.96
C VAL A 141 4.57 -3.05 -15.70
N ARG A 142 5.82 -3.48 -15.88
CA ARG A 142 6.67 -3.95 -14.76
C ARG A 142 7.09 -2.79 -13.83
N ALA A 143 6.98 -3.00 -12.52
CA ALA A 143 7.37 -2.04 -11.50
C ALA A 143 8.88 -2.13 -11.19
N VAL A 144 9.72 -1.56 -12.07
CA VAL A 144 11.19 -1.60 -11.94
C VAL A 144 11.80 -0.19 -11.87
N ARG A 145 13.10 -0.09 -11.58
CA ARG A 145 13.83 1.20 -11.60
C ARG A 145 14.09 1.66 -13.04
N PRO A 146 14.23 2.97 -13.32
CA PRO A 146 14.38 3.50 -14.68
C PRO A 146 15.52 2.89 -15.49
N LYS A 147 16.72 2.72 -14.89
CA LYS A 147 17.86 2.09 -15.56
C LYS A 147 17.61 0.61 -15.92
N VAL A 148 16.84 -0.10 -15.10
CA VAL A 148 16.43 -1.49 -15.39
C VAL A 148 15.34 -1.49 -16.46
N LEU A 149 14.40 -0.55 -16.41
CA LEU A 149 13.34 -0.37 -17.40
C LEU A 149 13.92 -0.14 -18.80
N MET A 150 15.01 0.62 -18.91
CA MET A 150 15.72 0.84 -20.18
C MET A 150 16.16 -0.49 -20.82
N ARG A 151 16.71 -1.41 -20.01
CA ARG A 151 17.23 -2.72 -20.44
C ARG A 151 16.16 -3.77 -20.73
N LEU A 152 14.92 -3.58 -20.28
CA LEU A 152 13.85 -4.56 -20.52
C LEU A 152 13.42 -4.58 -22.00
N SER A 153 12.81 -5.68 -22.43
CA SER A 153 12.19 -5.79 -23.75
C SER A 153 10.96 -4.89 -23.88
N LYS A 154 10.59 -4.52 -25.11
CA LYS A 154 9.48 -3.59 -25.39
C LYS A 154 8.14 -4.09 -24.83
N THR A 155 7.84 -5.38 -24.98
CA THR A 155 6.58 -6.01 -24.52
C THR A 155 6.35 -5.89 -23.01
N LYS A 156 7.42 -5.80 -22.21
CA LYS A 156 7.33 -5.65 -20.75
C LYS A 156 7.09 -4.20 -20.30
N LYS A 157 7.18 -3.22 -21.21
CA LYS A 157 7.08 -1.77 -20.94
C LYS A 157 5.70 -1.18 -21.26
N HIS A 158 4.90 -1.82 -22.10
CA HIS A 158 3.63 -1.29 -22.58
C HIS A 158 2.57 -2.39 -22.72
N VAL A 159 1.33 -1.99 -23.00
CA VAL A 159 0.20 -2.88 -23.28
C VAL A 159 -0.21 -2.67 -24.74
N SER A 160 -0.64 -3.73 -25.44
CA SER A 160 -1.08 -3.71 -26.84
C SER A 160 -2.47 -3.07 -27.00
N ARG A 161 -2.55 -1.74 -26.81
CA ARG A 161 -3.74 -0.92 -27.11
C ARG A 161 -3.35 0.54 -27.35
N ALA A 162 -4.28 1.35 -27.85
CA ALA A 162 -4.14 2.80 -27.91
C ALA A 162 -3.83 3.37 -26.51
N TYR A 163 -2.79 4.22 -26.43
CA TYR A 163 -2.26 4.79 -25.19
C TYR A 163 -1.85 3.74 -24.12
N GLY A 164 -1.51 2.52 -24.55
CA GLY A 164 -1.07 1.44 -23.67
C GLY A 164 0.21 1.79 -22.91
N GLY A 165 0.20 1.60 -21.59
CA GLY A 165 1.32 1.98 -20.72
C GLY A 165 1.38 3.47 -20.35
N SER A 166 0.48 4.30 -20.89
CA SER A 166 0.31 5.71 -20.50
C SER A 166 -1.05 5.98 -19.85
N MET A 167 -2.15 5.46 -20.41
CA MET A 167 -3.49 5.62 -19.85
C MET A 167 -4.13 4.30 -19.43
N CYS A 168 -5.06 4.37 -18.46
CA CYS A 168 -5.86 3.22 -18.03
C CYS A 168 -6.98 2.92 -19.04
N ALA A 169 -7.44 1.66 -19.08
CA ALA A 169 -8.43 1.23 -20.07
C ALA A 169 -9.78 1.94 -19.91
N LYS A 170 -10.17 2.31 -18.67
CA LYS A 170 -11.40 3.06 -18.40
C LYS A 170 -11.35 4.44 -19.08
N CYS A 171 -10.32 5.23 -18.80
CA CYS A 171 -10.20 6.57 -19.38
C CYS A 171 -10.02 6.55 -20.90
N VAL A 172 -9.39 5.53 -21.48
CA VAL A 172 -9.31 5.40 -22.95
C VAL A 172 -10.71 5.20 -23.54
N ARG A 173 -11.54 4.32 -22.95
CA ARG A 173 -12.93 4.14 -23.40
C ARG A 173 -13.75 5.41 -23.28
N ASP A 174 -13.64 6.11 -22.15
CA ASP A 174 -14.40 7.35 -21.92
C ASP A 174 -13.97 8.46 -22.89
N ARG A 175 -12.69 8.53 -23.24
CA ARG A 175 -12.18 9.46 -24.28
C ARG A 175 -12.73 9.14 -25.66
N ILE A 176 -12.78 7.87 -26.04
CA ILE A 176 -13.34 7.45 -27.33
C ILE A 176 -14.82 7.85 -27.41
N LYS A 177 -15.61 7.50 -26.38
CA LYS A 177 -17.03 7.84 -26.33
C LYS A 177 -17.27 9.35 -26.33
N ARG A 178 -16.54 10.11 -25.51
CA ARG A 178 -16.67 11.58 -25.47
C ARG A 178 -16.29 12.22 -26.81
N ALA A 179 -15.18 11.82 -27.41
CA ALA A 179 -14.75 12.38 -28.69
C ALA A 179 -15.82 12.15 -29.76
N PHE A 180 -16.34 10.91 -29.85
CA PHE A 180 -17.41 10.56 -30.78
C PHE A 180 -18.66 11.43 -30.57
N LEU A 181 -19.24 11.43 -29.36
CA LEU A 181 -20.48 12.16 -29.08
C LEU A 181 -20.34 13.68 -29.28
N ILE A 182 -19.17 14.24 -28.99
CA ILE A 182 -18.91 15.67 -29.22
C ILE A 182 -18.88 15.98 -30.71
N GLU A 183 -18.28 15.13 -31.54
CA GLU A 183 -18.28 15.31 -32.99
C GLU A 183 -19.69 15.14 -33.58
N GLU A 184 -20.45 14.14 -33.14
CA GLU A 184 -21.85 13.96 -33.54
C GLU A 184 -22.70 15.20 -33.19
N GLN A 185 -22.59 15.70 -31.95
CA GLN A 185 -23.30 16.90 -31.53
C GLN A 185 -22.90 18.12 -32.36
N LYS A 186 -21.62 18.27 -32.72
CA LYS A 186 -21.15 19.37 -33.58
C LYS A 186 -21.79 19.30 -34.97
N ILE A 187 -21.95 18.11 -35.54
CA ILE A 187 -22.60 17.93 -36.86
C ILE A 187 -24.07 18.33 -36.74
N VAL A 188 -24.79 17.83 -35.74
CA VAL A 188 -26.21 18.16 -35.51
C VAL A 188 -26.40 19.68 -35.37
N VAL A 189 -25.55 20.33 -34.57
CA VAL A 189 -25.61 21.80 -34.40
C VAL A 189 -25.33 22.54 -35.71
N LYS A 190 -24.42 22.06 -36.56
CA LYS A 190 -24.16 22.66 -37.88
C LYS A 190 -25.36 22.52 -38.81
N VAL A 191 -25.98 21.34 -38.86
CA VAL A 191 -27.15 21.08 -39.71
C VAL A 191 -28.35 21.91 -39.28
N LEU A 192 -28.64 21.98 -37.98
CA LEU A 192 -29.74 22.80 -37.46
C LEU A 192 -29.55 24.29 -37.77
N LYS A 193 -28.31 24.79 -37.66
CA LYS A 193 -27.98 26.17 -38.05
C LYS A 193 -28.20 26.42 -39.55
N ALA A 194 -27.78 25.49 -40.40
CA ALA A 194 -27.98 25.60 -41.85
C ALA A 194 -29.48 25.55 -42.25
N GLN A 195 -30.28 24.72 -41.57
CA GLN A 195 -31.73 24.65 -41.77
C GLN A 195 -32.45 25.92 -41.30
N ALA A 196 -32.07 26.48 -40.16
CA ALA A 196 -32.63 27.75 -39.68
C ALA A 196 -32.32 28.92 -40.63
N GLN A 197 -31.11 28.93 -41.22
CA GLN A 197 -30.73 29.93 -42.23
C GLN A 197 -31.54 29.80 -43.52
N SER A 198 -31.77 28.57 -44.01
CA SER A 198 -32.54 28.34 -45.22
C SER A 198 -34.03 28.65 -45.05
N GLN A 199 -34.59 28.45 -43.85
CA GLN A 199 -35.98 28.84 -43.54
C GLN A 199 -36.16 30.36 -43.45
N LYS A 200 -35.17 31.10 -42.91
CA LYS A 200 -35.24 32.57 -42.83
C LYS A 200 -35.10 33.27 -44.20
N ALA A 201 -34.45 32.61 -45.15
CA ALA A 201 -34.23 33.14 -46.50
C ALA A 201 -35.42 32.89 -47.45
N LYS A 202 -36.37 32.02 -47.07
CA LYS A 202 -37.64 31.83 -47.75
C LYS A 202 -38.68 32.78 -47.19
#